data_AF-A0A944RDH2-F1
#
_entry.id   AF-A0A944RDH2-F1
#
_cell.length_a   1.000
_cell.length_b   1.000
_cell.length_c   1.000
_cell.angle_alpha   90.00
_cell.angle_beta   90.00
_cell.angle_gamma   90.00
#
_symmetry.space_group_name_H-M   'P 1'
#
loop_
_entity.id
_entity.type
_entity.pdbx_description
1 polymer ?
#
loop_
_entity_poly.entity_id
_entity_poly.type
_entity_poly.pdbx_seq_one_letter_code
_entity_poly.pdbx_strand_id
1 'polypeptide(L)'
;MESNIKNAQQKKPKNETGGNSKITIKLSSFGNSESNNLLGLSELFKDILNRLLTQFQAELKKVFEPGIFDEIKNLLEREEEIIKAFNDSNWPISPSMSKHFILNTLDFYKQGKKSKVSNKILGHYQKNNFNNLKEIVKSWESNSLYSERMEIFNNALIAHCEKKYILSVPALFPQIEGILNDYIYKNNIDTDIGRITKVYKKSIGDFNEYTIRNWIIAKTLFFQFDTNIYPKTSFEKELNKTPKTRIINRHTVLHGVSYNFNKPSISLKLFLLLDSLKILREFNDQIDS
;
A
#
# COMPACT_ATOMS: atom_id res chain seq x y z
N MET A 1 41.54 50.87 -27.63
CA MET A 1 40.30 51.68 -27.64
C MET A 1 39.27 50.89 -26.85
N GLU A 2 39.39 50.73 -25.54
CA GLU A 2 39.35 51.79 -24.50
C GLU A 2 38.16 52.74 -24.68
N SER A 3 37.14 52.57 -23.85
CA SER A 3 36.70 53.64 -22.93
C SER A 3 35.75 53.09 -21.87
N ASN A 4 36.30 52.94 -20.67
CA ASN A 4 35.60 53.07 -19.39
C ASN A 4 34.96 54.47 -19.25
N ILE A 5 33.90 54.60 -18.45
CA ILE A 5 33.61 55.63 -17.41
C ILE A 5 32.23 55.24 -16.82
N LYS A 6 32.15 54.62 -15.63
CA LYS A 6 32.14 55.16 -14.24
C LYS A 6 31.03 56.17 -13.90
N ASN A 7 30.10 55.68 -13.07
CA ASN A 7 29.52 56.24 -11.82
C ASN A 7 28.90 57.64 -11.78
N ALA A 8 27.64 57.71 -11.32
CA ALA A 8 27.27 58.46 -10.11
C ALA A 8 25.91 58.00 -9.55
N GLN A 9 25.78 58.08 -8.23
CA GLN A 9 24.76 57.52 -7.35
C GLN A 9 23.55 58.45 -7.19
N GLN A 10 22.37 57.91 -6.88
CA GLN A 10 21.50 58.50 -5.84
C GLN A 10 20.55 57.46 -5.20
N LYS A 11 20.11 57.78 -3.97
CA LYS A 11 19.79 56.89 -2.85
C LYS A 11 18.36 56.28 -2.86
N LYS A 12 18.30 54.99 -2.46
CA LYS A 12 17.35 54.24 -1.56
C LYS A 12 16.05 54.91 -1.06
N PRO A 13 14.95 54.12 -0.89
CA PRO A 13 14.83 53.19 0.26
C PRO A 13 14.47 51.74 -0.16
N LYS A 14 15.22 50.72 0.25
CA LYS A 14 14.96 49.81 1.39
C LYS A 14 13.50 49.34 1.48
N ASN A 15 13.23 48.12 1.00
CA ASN A 15 12.18 47.24 1.53
C ASN A 15 12.71 45.80 1.61
N GLU A 16 13.06 45.47 2.86
CA GLU A 16 12.93 44.22 3.60
C GLU A 16 12.94 42.87 2.85
N THR A 17 14.10 42.22 2.96
CA THR A 17 14.30 40.78 2.89
C THR A 17 13.93 40.10 4.21
N GLY A 18 13.21 38.98 4.12
CA GLY A 18 13.50 37.74 4.85
C GLY A 18 13.60 37.82 6.38
N GLY A 19 12.47 37.64 7.06
CA GLY A 19 12.42 37.23 8.46
C GLY A 19 11.94 35.78 8.58
N ASN A 20 12.82 34.80 8.36
CA ASN A 20 12.59 33.45 8.87
C ASN A 20 12.97 33.46 10.37
N SER A 21 11.99 33.77 11.23
CA SER A 21 12.14 33.62 12.66
C SER A 21 12.20 32.13 13.00
N LYS A 22 13.42 31.61 13.13
CA LYS A 22 13.67 30.40 13.92
C LYS A 22 13.22 30.69 15.35
N ILE A 23 12.05 30.20 15.73
CA ILE A 23 11.65 30.11 17.13
C ILE A 23 12.51 28.99 17.75
N THR A 24 13.66 29.36 18.29
CA THR A 24 14.43 28.51 19.19
C THR A 24 13.82 28.65 20.58
N ILE A 25 12.98 27.71 21.00
CA ILE A 25 12.49 27.66 22.38
C ILE A 25 13.64 27.16 23.26
N LYS A 26 14.27 28.07 24.01
CA LYS A 26 15.14 27.72 25.13
C LYS A 26 14.26 27.26 26.28
N LEU A 27 14.21 25.95 26.52
CA LEU A 27 13.68 25.39 27.77
C LEU A 27 14.75 25.52 28.86
N SER A 28 14.73 26.64 29.57
CA SER A 28 15.39 26.73 30.88
C SER A 28 14.42 26.23 31.96
N SER A 29 14.90 25.26 32.73
CA SER A 29 14.30 24.63 33.89
C SER A 29 13.37 25.51 34.73
N PHE A 30 12.08 25.17 34.77
CA PHE A 30 11.14 25.51 35.84
C PHE A 30 10.25 24.29 36.12
N GLY A 31 10.13 23.93 37.39
CA GLY A 31 9.74 22.59 37.83
C GLY A 31 8.23 22.28 37.89
N ASN A 32 7.94 20.98 37.85
CA ASN A 32 6.81 20.19 38.39
C ASN A 32 5.34 20.68 38.32
N SER A 33 5.01 21.91 37.96
CA SER A 33 3.61 22.38 37.84
C SER A 33 3.06 22.35 36.41
N GLU A 34 3.93 22.42 35.38
CA GLU A 34 3.51 22.37 33.97
C GLU A 34 3.14 20.97 33.47
N SER A 35 3.74 19.91 34.03
CA SER A 35 3.44 18.53 33.64
C SER A 35 2.00 18.12 33.99
N ASN A 36 1.48 18.57 35.13
CA ASN A 36 0.10 18.31 35.55
C ASN A 36 -0.92 19.11 34.72
N ASN A 37 -0.57 20.33 34.30
CA ASN A 37 -1.43 21.13 33.42
C ASN A 37 -1.45 20.59 31.98
N LEU A 38 -0.33 20.10 31.46
CA LEU A 38 -0.26 19.46 30.14
C LEU A 38 -1.00 18.12 30.11
N LEU A 39 -0.93 17.33 31.19
CA LEU A 39 -1.73 16.11 31.35
C LEU A 39 -3.23 16.41 31.38
N GLY A 40 -3.64 17.42 32.17
CA GLY A 40 -5.04 17.86 32.26
C GLY A 40 -5.60 18.44 30.96
N LEU A 41 -4.79 19.19 30.19
CA LEU A 41 -5.16 19.66 28.86
C LEU A 41 -5.28 18.50 27.86
N SER A 42 -4.44 17.46 27.97
CA SER A 42 -4.56 16.26 27.14
C SER A 42 -5.82 15.45 27.45
N GLU A 43 -6.19 15.34 28.73
CA GLU A 43 -7.42 14.65 29.14
C GLU A 43 -8.66 15.43 28.74
N LEU A 44 -8.68 16.75 28.95
CA LEU A 44 -9.76 17.61 28.50
C LEU A 44 -9.93 17.57 26.97
N PHE A 45 -8.82 17.56 26.22
CA PHE A 45 -8.86 17.44 24.77
C PHE A 45 -9.41 16.07 24.33
N LYS A 46 -8.96 14.97 24.97
CA LYS A 46 -9.51 13.63 24.72
C LYS A 46 -11.01 13.55 25.03
N ASP A 47 -11.45 14.17 26.12
CA ASP A 47 -12.86 14.20 26.50
C ASP A 47 -13.72 15.00 25.52
N ILE A 48 -13.24 16.15 25.06
CA ILE A 48 -13.92 16.93 24.02
C ILE A 48 -13.98 16.13 22.72
N LEU A 49 -12.88 15.49 22.33
CA LEU A 49 -12.81 14.69 21.11
C LEU A 49 -13.75 13.48 21.20
N ASN A 50 -13.82 12.82 22.35
CA ASN A 50 -14.73 11.70 22.62
C ASN A 50 -16.20 12.14 22.59
N ARG A 51 -16.53 13.32 23.13
CA ARG A 51 -17.89 13.87 23.08
C ARG A 51 -18.30 14.24 21.66
N LEU A 52 -17.41 14.90 20.92
CA LEU A 52 -17.63 15.23 19.50
C LEU A 52 -17.77 13.96 18.65
N LEU A 53 -16.93 12.96 18.89
CA LEU A 53 -17.09 11.64 18.27
C LEU A 53 -18.48 11.12 18.60
N THR A 54 -18.83 10.97 19.87
CA THR A 54 -20.11 10.37 20.31
C THR A 54 -21.32 11.08 19.71
N GLN A 55 -21.32 12.41 19.63
CA GLN A 55 -22.38 13.18 18.98
C GLN A 55 -22.42 12.93 17.47
N PHE A 56 -21.27 12.95 16.80
CA PHE A 56 -21.19 12.63 15.38
C PHE A 56 -21.65 11.19 15.08
N GLN A 57 -21.31 10.23 15.95
CA GLN A 57 -21.79 8.85 15.86
C GLN A 57 -23.31 8.76 16.02
N ALA A 58 -23.89 9.51 16.96
CA ALA A 58 -25.34 9.54 17.18
C ALA A 58 -26.08 10.12 15.97
N GLU A 59 -25.55 11.18 15.34
CA GLU A 59 -26.13 11.74 14.12
C GLU A 59 -25.94 10.80 12.91
N LEU A 60 -24.77 10.17 12.75
CA LEU A 60 -24.56 9.19 11.68
C LEU A 60 -25.47 7.95 11.82
N LYS A 61 -25.72 7.46 13.05
CA LYS A 61 -26.65 6.34 13.28
C LYS A 61 -28.11 6.66 12.91
N LYS A 62 -28.48 7.93 12.83
CA LYS A 62 -29.80 8.36 12.34
C LYS A 62 -29.88 8.37 10.82
N VAL A 63 -28.74 8.48 10.14
CA VAL A 63 -28.64 8.64 8.68
C VAL A 63 -28.26 7.34 7.98
N PHE A 64 -27.49 6.47 8.62
CA PHE A 64 -27.00 5.20 8.06
C PHE A 64 -27.68 3.99 8.69
N GLU A 65 -27.85 2.91 7.92
CA GLU A 65 -28.43 1.66 8.41
C GLU A 65 -27.73 1.15 9.68
N PRO A 66 -28.46 0.57 10.64
CA PRO A 66 -27.89 -0.07 11.82
C PRO A 66 -26.83 -1.10 11.42
N GLY A 67 -25.60 -0.92 11.90
CA GLY A 67 -24.47 -1.84 11.67
C GLY A 67 -23.30 -1.24 10.90
N ILE A 68 -23.53 -0.30 9.95
CA ILE A 68 -22.45 0.35 9.17
C ILE A 68 -21.46 1.08 10.11
N PHE A 69 -21.99 1.72 11.15
CA PHE A 69 -21.18 2.47 12.10
C PHE A 69 -20.28 1.56 12.96
N ASP A 70 -20.87 0.51 13.55
CA ASP A 70 -20.12 -0.46 14.36
C ASP A 70 -19.09 -1.20 13.49
N GLU A 71 -19.40 -1.34 12.21
CA GLU A 71 -18.50 -1.85 11.20
C GLU A 71 -17.29 -0.95 10.92
N ILE A 72 -17.46 0.36 10.74
CA ILE A 72 -16.36 1.32 10.54
C ILE A 72 -15.52 1.42 11.81
N LYS A 73 -16.18 1.50 12.96
CA LYS A 73 -15.52 1.54 14.28
C LYS A 73 -14.65 0.31 14.53
N ASN A 74 -15.16 -0.90 14.26
CA ASN A 74 -14.38 -2.13 14.40
C ASN A 74 -13.16 -2.20 13.46
N LEU A 75 -13.22 -1.56 12.29
CA LEU A 75 -12.06 -1.46 11.40
C LEU A 75 -11.04 -0.45 11.93
N LEU A 76 -11.48 0.74 12.34
CA LEU A 76 -10.64 1.77 12.97
C LEU A 76 -9.88 1.22 14.18
N GLU A 77 -10.57 0.47 15.04
CA GLU A 77 -9.97 -0.06 16.27
C GLU A 77 -8.96 -1.20 16.02
N ARG A 78 -9.03 -1.85 14.85
CA ARG A 78 -8.26 -3.07 14.54
C ARG A 78 -7.32 -2.94 13.35
N GLU A 79 -7.22 -1.77 12.73
CA GLU A 79 -6.52 -1.57 11.47
C GLU A 79 -5.04 -1.97 11.54
N GLU A 80 -4.33 -1.53 12.58
CA GLU A 80 -2.92 -1.86 12.81
C GLU A 80 -2.72 -3.36 13.05
N GLU A 81 -3.66 -4.01 13.73
CA GLU A 81 -3.61 -5.45 13.96
C GLU A 81 -3.85 -6.23 12.66
N ILE A 82 -4.76 -5.77 11.80
CA ILE A 82 -5.00 -6.35 10.48
C ILE A 82 -3.72 -6.24 9.65
N ILE A 83 -3.14 -5.03 9.54
CA ILE A 83 -1.89 -4.79 8.81
C ILE A 83 -0.80 -5.73 9.33
N LYS A 84 -0.62 -5.78 10.66
CA LYS A 84 0.36 -6.65 11.30
C LYS A 84 0.12 -8.12 10.97
N ALA A 85 -1.11 -8.62 11.08
CA ALA A 85 -1.44 -10.02 10.84
C ALA A 85 -1.10 -10.45 9.40
N PHE A 86 -1.44 -9.61 8.42
CA PHE A 86 -1.17 -9.87 7.00
C PHE A 86 0.31 -9.73 6.65
N ASN A 87 1.00 -8.69 7.15
CA ASN A 87 2.44 -8.49 6.96
C ASN A 87 3.26 -9.64 7.57
N ASP A 88 2.96 -10.01 8.82
CA ASP A 88 3.62 -11.11 9.52
C ASP A 88 3.41 -12.46 8.82
N SER A 89 2.25 -12.64 8.20
CA SER A 89 1.91 -13.85 7.43
C SER A 89 2.38 -13.77 5.98
N ASN A 90 2.98 -12.64 5.58
CA ASN A 90 3.45 -12.33 4.25
C ASN A 90 2.36 -12.47 3.17
N TRP A 91 1.16 -11.93 3.41
CA TRP A 91 0.09 -11.89 2.43
C TRP A 91 -0.34 -10.44 2.15
N PRO A 92 -0.58 -10.08 0.88
CA PRO A 92 -1.29 -8.85 0.57
C PRO A 92 -2.75 -8.94 1.02
N ILE A 93 -3.37 -7.78 1.22
CA ILE A 93 -4.83 -7.65 1.28
C ILE A 93 -5.26 -7.19 -0.10
N SER A 94 -6.35 -7.77 -0.62
CA SER A 94 -6.90 -7.37 -1.92
C SER A 94 -8.28 -6.71 -1.73
N PRO A 95 -8.65 -5.70 -2.55
CA PRO A 95 -9.96 -5.06 -2.55
C PRO A 95 -11.12 -6.04 -2.75
N SER A 96 -10.87 -7.17 -3.40
CA SER A 96 -11.88 -8.22 -3.60
C SER A 96 -12.04 -9.13 -2.37
N MET A 97 -11.19 -9.02 -1.35
CA MET A 97 -11.41 -9.71 -0.08
C MET A 97 -12.55 -9.06 0.69
N SER A 98 -13.55 -9.87 1.06
CA SER A 98 -14.62 -9.40 1.91
C SER A 98 -14.09 -9.02 3.29
N LYS A 99 -14.69 -7.99 3.89
CA LYS A 99 -14.36 -7.56 5.24
C LYS A 99 -14.45 -8.71 6.25
N HIS A 100 -15.51 -9.50 6.18
CA HIS A 100 -15.70 -10.67 7.02
C HIS A 100 -14.52 -11.66 6.90
N PHE A 101 -13.98 -11.85 5.69
CA PHE A 101 -12.81 -12.70 5.48
C PHE A 101 -11.53 -12.12 6.09
N ILE A 102 -11.31 -10.80 5.97
CA ILE A 102 -10.17 -10.08 6.56
C ILE A 102 -10.21 -10.21 8.10
N LEU A 103 -11.35 -9.90 8.72
CA LEU A 103 -11.51 -9.99 10.17
C LEU A 103 -11.35 -11.41 10.70
N ASN A 104 -11.96 -12.40 10.03
CA ASN A 104 -11.74 -13.81 10.37
C ASN A 104 -10.27 -14.23 10.25
N THR A 105 -9.52 -13.64 9.32
CA THR A 105 -8.10 -13.94 9.17
C THR A 105 -7.29 -13.37 10.33
N LEU A 106 -7.63 -12.15 10.80
CA LEU A 106 -7.07 -11.57 12.01
C LEU A 106 -7.39 -12.42 13.25
N ASP A 107 -8.61 -12.90 13.41
CA ASP A 107 -8.99 -13.74 14.56
C ASP A 107 -8.19 -15.05 14.59
N PHE A 108 -7.97 -15.66 13.41
CA PHE A 108 -7.09 -16.83 13.29
C PHE A 108 -5.64 -16.51 13.68
N TYR A 109 -5.12 -15.35 13.26
CA TYR A 109 -3.78 -14.89 13.62
C TYR A 109 -3.64 -14.71 15.14
N LYS A 110 -4.61 -14.04 15.79
CA LYS A 110 -4.61 -13.79 17.25
C LYS A 110 -4.65 -15.07 18.09
N GLN A 111 -5.25 -16.15 17.61
CA GLN A 111 -5.28 -17.46 18.28
C GLN A 111 -3.92 -18.21 18.22
N GLY A 112 -2.81 -17.53 17.90
CA GLY A 112 -1.48 -18.15 17.76
C GLY A 112 -1.31 -19.01 16.51
N LYS A 113 -2.28 -19.01 15.59
CA LYS A 113 -2.29 -19.88 14.40
C LYS A 113 -1.66 -19.18 13.18
N LYS A 114 -0.57 -18.43 13.37
CA LYS A 114 0.14 -17.69 12.30
C LYS A 114 0.45 -18.56 11.09
N SER A 115 0.94 -19.79 11.30
CA SER A 115 1.21 -20.76 10.23
C SER A 115 -0.03 -21.19 9.44
N LYS A 116 -1.23 -21.07 10.03
CA LYS A 116 -2.51 -21.46 9.40
C LYS A 116 -3.17 -20.32 8.63
N VAL A 117 -2.73 -19.07 8.80
CA VAL A 117 -3.24 -17.91 8.01
C VAL A 117 -3.05 -18.18 6.51
N SER A 118 -1.85 -18.64 6.12
CA SER A 118 -1.56 -19.00 4.73
C SER A 118 -2.49 -20.07 4.19
N ASN A 119 -2.77 -21.12 4.98
CA ASN A 119 -3.67 -22.20 4.57
C ASN A 119 -5.12 -21.72 4.46
N LYS A 120 -5.55 -20.80 5.32
CA LYS A 120 -6.88 -20.18 5.24
C LYS A 120 -7.04 -19.39 3.95
N ILE A 121 -6.06 -18.55 3.61
CA ILE A 121 -6.08 -17.75 2.38
C ILE A 121 -6.02 -18.66 1.15
N LEU A 122 -5.08 -19.60 1.11
CA LEU A 122 -5.00 -20.59 0.02
C LEU A 122 -6.31 -21.36 -0.16
N GLY A 123 -6.86 -21.90 0.93
CA GLY A 123 -8.10 -22.66 0.91
C GLY A 123 -9.29 -21.83 0.41
N HIS A 124 -9.38 -20.55 0.80
CA HIS A 124 -10.43 -19.65 0.34
C HIS A 124 -10.42 -19.46 -1.18
N TYR A 125 -9.24 -19.35 -1.80
CA TYR A 125 -9.10 -19.15 -3.24
C TYR A 125 -9.02 -20.44 -4.06
N GLN A 126 -8.76 -21.59 -3.42
CA GLN A 126 -8.77 -22.90 -4.08
C GLN A 126 -10.17 -23.53 -4.10
N LYS A 127 -11.03 -23.19 -3.12
CA LYS A 127 -12.38 -23.74 -2.99
C LYS A 127 -13.20 -23.50 -4.26
N ASN A 128 -14.14 -24.41 -4.55
CA ASN A 128 -15.08 -24.31 -5.67
C ASN A 128 -14.38 -24.10 -7.03
N ASN A 129 -13.33 -24.88 -7.31
CA ASN A 129 -12.56 -24.79 -8.56
C ASN A 129 -12.05 -23.36 -8.84
N PHE A 130 -11.46 -22.75 -7.81
CA PHE A 130 -10.87 -21.41 -7.87
C PHE A 130 -11.85 -20.27 -8.19
N ASN A 131 -13.15 -20.42 -7.87
CA ASN A 131 -14.18 -19.43 -8.24
C ASN A 131 -13.83 -18.01 -7.79
N ASN A 132 -13.42 -17.83 -6.52
CA ASN A 132 -13.09 -16.49 -6.00
C ASN A 132 -11.92 -15.85 -6.76
N LEU A 133 -10.93 -16.64 -7.18
CA LEU A 133 -9.81 -16.12 -7.97
C LEU A 133 -10.23 -15.78 -9.40
N LYS A 134 -11.08 -16.62 -10.01
CA LYS A 134 -11.65 -16.37 -11.34
C LYS A 134 -12.48 -15.09 -11.36
N GLU A 135 -13.31 -14.86 -10.35
CA GLU A 135 -14.09 -13.63 -10.22
C GLU A 135 -13.20 -12.40 -10.04
N ILE A 136 -12.09 -12.51 -9.29
CA ILE A 136 -11.08 -11.44 -9.21
C ILE A 136 -10.55 -11.10 -10.60
N VAL A 137 -10.04 -12.09 -11.34
CA VAL A 137 -9.43 -11.84 -12.65
C VAL A 137 -10.47 -11.35 -13.66
N LYS A 138 -11.69 -11.89 -13.64
CA LYS A 138 -12.79 -11.42 -14.48
C LYS A 138 -13.11 -9.95 -14.25
N SER A 139 -13.11 -9.50 -12.99
CA SER A 139 -13.34 -8.08 -12.66
C SER A 139 -12.25 -7.14 -13.17
N TRP A 140 -11.13 -7.65 -13.70
CA TRP A 140 -10.09 -6.84 -14.33
C TRP A 140 -10.43 -6.47 -15.78
N GLU A 141 -11.34 -7.20 -16.43
CA GLU A 141 -11.75 -6.95 -17.82
C GLU A 141 -12.33 -5.54 -18.01
N SER A 142 -13.07 -5.05 -17.01
CA SER A 142 -13.70 -3.73 -17.03
C SER A 142 -12.84 -2.62 -16.44
N ASN A 143 -11.59 -2.89 -16.08
CA ASN A 143 -10.72 -1.92 -15.42
C ASN A 143 -9.61 -1.44 -16.36
N SER A 144 -9.48 -0.12 -16.48
CA SER A 144 -8.59 0.56 -17.43
C SER A 144 -7.09 0.24 -17.21
N LEU A 145 -6.70 -0.15 -15.99
CA LEU A 145 -5.33 -0.54 -15.66
C LEU A 145 -4.96 -1.94 -16.17
N TYR A 146 -5.94 -2.83 -16.41
CA TYR A 146 -5.68 -4.24 -16.70
C TYR A 146 -6.21 -4.71 -18.05
N SER A 147 -7.23 -4.05 -18.60
CA SER A 147 -7.97 -4.50 -19.79
C SER A 147 -7.06 -4.84 -20.98
N GLU A 148 -6.02 -4.05 -21.22
CA GLU A 148 -5.03 -4.25 -22.29
C GLU A 148 -4.15 -5.51 -22.10
N ARG A 149 -4.11 -6.08 -20.89
CA ARG A 149 -3.22 -7.20 -20.48
C ARG A 149 -4.00 -8.49 -20.17
N MET A 150 -5.31 -8.53 -20.46
CA MET A 150 -6.17 -9.64 -20.07
C MET A 150 -5.75 -11.00 -20.62
N GLU A 151 -5.18 -11.07 -21.83
CA GLU A 151 -4.66 -12.34 -22.38
C GLU A 151 -3.57 -12.93 -21.47
N ILE A 152 -2.66 -12.11 -20.96
CA ILE A 152 -1.59 -12.52 -20.06
C ILE A 152 -2.20 -13.02 -18.73
N PHE A 153 -3.17 -12.29 -18.18
CA PHE A 153 -3.81 -12.66 -16.92
C PHE A 153 -4.62 -13.94 -17.03
N ASN A 154 -5.36 -14.13 -18.11
CA ASN A 154 -6.14 -15.34 -18.37
C ASN A 154 -5.23 -16.55 -18.54
N ASN A 155 -4.13 -16.43 -19.29
CA ASN A 155 -3.15 -17.50 -19.44
C ASN A 155 -2.46 -17.83 -18.10
N ALA A 156 -2.10 -16.83 -17.31
CA ALA A 156 -1.55 -17.03 -15.97
C ALA A 156 -2.57 -17.69 -15.01
N LEU A 157 -3.85 -17.36 -15.14
CA LEU A 157 -4.93 -17.92 -14.33
C LEU A 157 -5.15 -19.39 -14.67
N ILE A 158 -5.21 -19.73 -15.96
CA ILE A 158 -5.27 -21.13 -16.43
C ILE A 158 -4.08 -21.90 -15.86
N ALA A 159 -2.86 -21.38 -16.02
CA ALA A 159 -1.67 -22.00 -15.46
C ALA A 159 -1.74 -22.18 -13.93
N HIS A 160 -2.27 -21.20 -13.19
CA HIS A 160 -2.48 -21.33 -11.74
C HIS A 160 -3.46 -22.47 -11.40
N CYS A 161 -4.64 -22.47 -12.05
CA CYS A 161 -5.67 -23.49 -11.82
C CYS A 161 -5.18 -24.90 -12.16
N GLU A 162 -4.34 -25.03 -13.19
CA GLU A 162 -3.67 -26.27 -13.60
C GLU A 162 -2.41 -26.60 -12.79
N LYS A 163 -2.10 -25.81 -11.74
CA LYS A 163 -0.93 -25.98 -10.88
C LYS A 163 0.42 -25.82 -11.59
N LYS A 164 0.44 -25.21 -12.77
CA LYS A 164 1.63 -24.85 -13.56
C LYS A 164 2.21 -23.53 -13.07
N TYR A 165 2.58 -23.44 -11.78
CA TYR A 165 3.04 -22.18 -11.18
C TYR A 165 4.36 -21.68 -11.76
N ILE A 166 5.16 -22.57 -12.34
CA ILE A 166 6.37 -22.20 -13.07
C ILE A 166 6.07 -21.30 -14.29
N LEU A 167 4.84 -21.35 -14.82
CA LEU A 167 4.39 -20.48 -15.91
C LEU A 167 3.70 -19.22 -15.38
N SER A 168 2.79 -19.37 -14.41
CA SER A 168 2.01 -18.23 -13.91
C SER A 168 2.87 -17.20 -13.18
N VAL A 169 3.85 -17.63 -12.37
CA VAL A 169 4.69 -16.72 -11.57
C VAL A 169 5.50 -15.75 -12.45
N PRO A 170 6.33 -16.22 -13.42
CA PRO A 170 7.07 -15.30 -14.28
C PRO A 170 6.19 -14.51 -15.23
N ALA A 171 5.00 -15.00 -15.59
CA ALA A 171 4.04 -14.23 -16.38
C ALA A 171 3.49 -13.01 -15.60
N LEU A 172 3.21 -13.17 -14.30
CA LEU A 172 2.58 -12.14 -13.45
C LEU A 172 3.57 -11.10 -12.90
N PHE A 173 4.80 -11.49 -12.55
CA PHE A 173 5.78 -10.58 -11.95
C PHE A 173 6.02 -9.29 -12.74
N PRO A 174 6.28 -9.35 -14.06
CA PRO A 174 6.47 -8.14 -14.87
C PRO A 174 5.21 -7.27 -14.96
N GLN A 175 4.01 -7.85 -14.83
CA GLN A 175 2.77 -7.09 -14.99
C GLN A 175 2.54 -6.10 -13.85
N ILE A 176 2.99 -6.43 -12.62
CA ILE A 176 2.92 -5.48 -11.50
C ILE A 176 3.70 -4.20 -11.84
N GLU A 177 4.92 -4.36 -12.34
CA GLU A 177 5.78 -3.23 -12.74
C GLU A 177 5.24 -2.53 -14.00
N GLY A 178 4.73 -3.28 -14.98
CA GLY A 178 4.08 -2.74 -16.16
C GLY A 178 2.91 -1.82 -15.80
N ILE A 179 1.96 -2.31 -15.01
CA ILE A 179 0.78 -1.55 -14.57
C ILE A 179 1.19 -0.30 -13.79
N LEU A 180 2.18 -0.40 -12.89
CA LEU A 180 2.65 0.75 -12.13
C LEU A 180 3.30 1.82 -13.03
N ASN A 181 4.07 1.43 -14.04
CA ASN A 181 4.62 2.38 -15.00
C ASN A 181 3.52 2.99 -15.89
N ASP A 182 2.56 2.18 -16.34
CA ASP A 182 1.40 2.67 -17.11
C ASP A 182 0.61 3.68 -16.28
N TYR A 183 0.39 3.40 -15.00
CA TYR A 183 -0.27 4.32 -14.07
C TYR A 183 0.47 5.65 -13.95
N ILE A 184 1.79 5.62 -13.71
CA ILE A 184 2.62 6.84 -13.63
C ILE A 184 2.53 7.64 -14.94
N TYR A 185 2.64 6.96 -16.08
CA TYR A 185 2.63 7.57 -17.40
C TYR A 185 1.26 8.19 -17.71
N LYS A 186 0.17 7.43 -17.57
CA LYS A 186 -1.21 7.89 -17.83
C LYS A 186 -1.62 9.06 -16.92
N ASN A 187 -1.09 9.13 -15.69
CA ASN A 187 -1.38 10.20 -14.74
C ASN A 187 -0.37 11.37 -14.75
N ASN A 188 0.60 11.39 -15.68
CA ASN A 188 1.64 12.43 -15.76
C ASN A 188 2.37 12.68 -14.41
N ILE A 189 2.60 11.62 -13.63
CA ILE A 189 3.24 11.74 -12.33
C ILE A 189 4.75 11.88 -12.52
N ASP A 190 5.32 12.99 -12.05
CA ASP A 190 6.76 13.25 -12.15
C ASP A 190 7.58 12.23 -11.32
N THR A 191 8.12 11.23 -12.02
CA THR A 191 9.03 10.23 -11.47
C THR A 191 9.80 9.51 -12.57
N ASP A 192 10.89 8.84 -12.18
CA ASP A 192 11.72 8.06 -13.11
C ASP A 192 11.04 6.72 -13.44
N ILE A 193 10.36 6.66 -14.59
CA ILE A 193 9.81 5.42 -15.15
C ILE A 193 10.92 4.36 -15.25
N GLY A 194 10.61 3.11 -14.88
CA GLY A 194 11.57 2.01 -14.83
C GLY A 194 12.44 1.95 -13.56
N ARG A 195 12.46 2.99 -12.72
CA ARG A 195 13.04 2.89 -11.36
C ARG A 195 11.96 2.44 -10.39
N ILE A 196 11.69 1.14 -10.36
CA ILE A 196 10.54 0.54 -9.67
C ILE A 196 10.33 1.02 -8.22
N THR A 197 11.40 1.23 -7.45
CA THR A 197 11.30 1.77 -6.08
C THR A 197 10.73 3.18 -6.02
N LYS A 198 11.00 4.03 -7.01
CA LYS A 198 10.40 5.36 -7.11
C LYS A 198 8.96 5.26 -7.62
N VAL A 199 8.76 4.44 -8.65
CA VAL A 199 7.46 4.23 -9.30
C VAL A 199 6.42 3.77 -8.29
N TYR A 200 6.65 2.69 -7.52
CA TYR A 200 5.63 2.19 -6.60
C TYR A 200 5.35 3.16 -5.46
N LYS A 201 6.38 3.88 -4.95
CA LYS A 201 6.20 4.86 -3.87
C LYS A 201 5.34 6.03 -4.34
N LYS A 202 5.59 6.51 -5.56
CA LYS A 202 4.80 7.59 -6.18
C LYS A 202 3.40 7.13 -6.58
N SER A 203 3.25 5.89 -7.03
CA SER A 203 1.94 5.33 -7.36
C SER A 203 1.04 5.24 -6.13
N ILE A 204 1.58 4.71 -5.01
CA ILE A 204 0.84 4.59 -3.75
C ILE A 204 0.55 5.96 -3.12
N GLY A 205 1.50 6.91 -3.20
CA GLY A 205 1.27 8.28 -2.73
C GLY A 205 1.19 8.41 -1.19
N ASP A 206 0.53 9.46 -0.71
CA ASP A 206 0.29 9.66 0.72
C ASP A 206 -0.80 8.70 1.21
N PHE A 207 -0.56 8.05 2.34
CA PHE A 207 -1.55 7.18 2.95
C PHE A 207 -2.77 7.94 3.48
N ASN A 208 -2.60 9.21 3.90
CA ASN A 208 -3.69 10.04 4.46
C ASN A 208 -4.81 10.33 3.46
N GLU A 209 -4.54 10.09 2.18
CA GLU A 209 -5.46 10.30 1.07
C GLU A 209 -6.43 9.11 0.87
N TYR A 210 -6.21 7.98 1.53
CA TYR A 210 -7.07 6.82 1.40
C TYR A 210 -8.22 6.80 2.41
N THR A 211 -9.36 6.26 2.00
CA THR A 211 -10.35 5.75 2.95
C THR A 211 -9.71 4.70 3.84
N ILE A 212 -10.22 4.48 5.06
CA ILE A 212 -9.61 3.52 5.98
C ILE A 212 -9.39 2.12 5.37
N ARG A 213 -10.36 1.63 4.58
CA ARG A 213 -10.22 0.33 3.94
C ARG A 213 -9.05 0.33 2.95
N ASN A 214 -8.95 1.34 2.11
CA ASN A 214 -7.87 1.44 1.14
C ASN A 214 -6.53 1.77 1.82
N TRP A 215 -6.54 2.46 2.97
CA TRP A 215 -5.35 2.73 3.77
C TRP A 215 -4.71 1.43 4.26
N ILE A 216 -5.50 0.51 4.82
CA ILE A 216 -5.05 -0.83 5.23
C ILE A 216 -4.41 -1.57 4.03
N ILE A 217 -5.10 -1.56 2.89
CA ILE A 217 -4.61 -2.22 1.66
C ILE A 217 -3.31 -1.57 1.18
N ALA A 218 -3.24 -0.24 1.13
CA ALA A 218 -2.07 0.52 0.70
C ALA A 218 -0.86 0.25 1.60
N LYS A 219 -1.05 0.18 2.92
CA LYS A 219 0.00 -0.16 3.88
C LYS A 219 0.55 -1.56 3.67
N THR A 220 -0.33 -2.54 3.51
CA THR A 220 0.10 -3.92 3.22
C THR A 220 0.75 -4.02 1.84
N LEU A 221 0.22 -3.36 0.82
CA LEU A 221 0.80 -3.30 -0.53
C LEU A 221 2.21 -2.72 -0.52
N PHE A 222 2.39 -1.58 0.15
CA PHE A 222 3.70 -0.94 0.33
C PHE A 222 4.69 -1.90 1.00
N PHE A 223 4.29 -2.54 2.09
CA PHE A 223 5.12 -3.54 2.77
C PHE A 223 5.51 -4.69 1.82
N GLN A 224 4.57 -5.19 1.03
CA GLN A 224 4.85 -6.26 0.07
C GLN A 224 5.86 -5.83 -1.00
N PHE A 225 5.74 -4.62 -1.54
CA PHE A 225 6.70 -4.09 -2.50
C PHE A 225 8.09 -3.88 -1.90
N ASP A 226 8.16 -3.23 -0.74
CA ASP A 226 9.44 -2.87 -0.12
C ASP A 226 10.19 -4.09 0.42
N THR A 227 9.47 -5.04 1.03
CA THR A 227 10.08 -6.17 1.75
C THR A 227 10.14 -7.45 0.92
N ASN A 228 9.15 -7.74 0.08
CA ASN A 228 8.99 -9.07 -0.52
C ASN A 228 9.23 -9.11 -2.04
N ILE A 229 8.71 -8.12 -2.78
CA ILE A 229 8.73 -8.16 -4.25
C ILE A 229 9.96 -7.47 -4.82
N TYR A 230 10.34 -6.30 -4.29
CA TYR A 230 11.47 -5.49 -4.78
C TYR A 230 12.60 -5.26 -3.75
N PRO A 231 12.92 -6.21 -2.84
CA PRO A 231 14.06 -6.01 -1.96
C PRO A 231 15.36 -6.02 -2.77
N LYS A 232 16.29 -5.13 -2.41
CA LYS A 232 17.63 -5.13 -2.99
C LYS A 232 18.29 -6.48 -2.73
N THR A 233 18.62 -7.21 -3.81
CA THR A 233 19.16 -8.57 -3.71
C THR A 233 20.49 -8.65 -4.45
N SER A 234 21.47 -9.32 -3.86
CA SER A 234 22.77 -9.60 -4.49
C SER A 234 22.75 -11.02 -5.05
N PHE A 235 22.95 -11.17 -6.36
CA PHE A 235 22.99 -12.48 -7.00
C PHE A 235 24.13 -13.34 -6.49
N GLU A 236 25.32 -12.78 -6.28
CA GLU A 236 26.44 -13.50 -5.69
C GLU A 236 26.08 -14.11 -4.33
N LYS A 237 25.46 -13.31 -3.44
CA LYS A 237 25.02 -13.81 -2.13
C LYS A 237 23.95 -14.90 -2.24
N GLU A 238 23.02 -14.80 -3.20
CA GLU A 238 21.99 -15.82 -3.40
C GLU A 238 22.54 -17.09 -4.07
N LEU A 239 23.49 -16.96 -4.99
CA LEU A 239 24.13 -18.10 -5.66
C LEU A 239 24.97 -18.93 -4.69
N ASN A 240 25.55 -18.29 -3.66
CA ASN A 240 26.24 -18.96 -2.55
C ASN A 240 25.30 -19.72 -1.60
N LYS A 241 23.97 -19.55 -1.72
CA LYS A 241 22.98 -20.31 -0.94
C LYS A 241 22.52 -21.55 -1.70
N THR A 242 22.04 -22.55 -0.96
CA THR A 242 21.35 -23.69 -1.55
C THR A 242 20.11 -23.21 -2.32
N PRO A 243 19.75 -23.83 -3.46
CA PRO A 243 18.57 -23.41 -4.24
C PRO A 243 17.26 -23.34 -3.44
N LYS A 244 17.11 -24.17 -2.39
CA LYS A 244 15.93 -24.19 -1.53
C LYS A 244 15.82 -22.98 -0.59
N THR A 245 16.95 -22.34 -0.27
CA THR A 245 17.03 -21.23 0.70
C THR A 245 17.23 -19.86 0.03
N ARG A 246 17.30 -19.81 -1.31
CA ARG A 246 17.35 -18.56 -2.06
C ARG A 246 16.07 -17.76 -1.88
N ILE A 247 16.23 -16.44 -1.82
CA ILE A 247 15.10 -15.51 -1.75
C ILE A 247 14.30 -15.62 -3.05
N ILE A 248 12.98 -15.65 -2.92
CA ILE A 248 12.05 -15.64 -4.05
C ILE A 248 11.43 -14.25 -4.13
N ASN A 249 11.88 -13.46 -5.10
CA ASN A 249 11.34 -12.14 -5.41
C ASN A 249 11.40 -11.91 -6.93
N ARG A 250 10.91 -10.75 -7.39
CA ARG A 250 10.89 -10.41 -8.84
C ARG A 250 12.28 -10.51 -9.46
N HIS A 251 13.30 -9.99 -8.78
CA HIS A 251 14.66 -9.93 -9.30
C HIS A 251 15.28 -11.33 -9.42
N THR A 252 15.21 -12.15 -8.38
CA THR A 252 15.81 -13.49 -8.41
C THR A 252 15.08 -14.45 -9.34
N VAL A 253 13.76 -14.34 -9.47
CA VAL A 253 12.96 -15.20 -10.36
C VAL A 253 13.19 -14.85 -11.82
N LEU A 254 13.03 -13.57 -12.19
CA LEU A 254 13.12 -13.17 -13.60
C LEU A 254 14.54 -13.24 -14.18
N HIS A 255 15.56 -13.23 -13.33
CA HIS A 255 16.96 -13.46 -13.74
C HIS A 255 17.43 -14.91 -13.54
N GLY A 256 16.52 -15.84 -13.22
CA GLY A 256 16.84 -17.28 -13.14
C GLY A 256 17.69 -17.71 -11.94
N VAL A 257 18.00 -16.80 -11.01
CA VAL A 257 18.78 -17.09 -9.79
C VAL A 257 17.99 -18.01 -8.84
N SER A 258 16.68 -17.77 -8.72
CA SER A 258 15.76 -18.58 -7.93
C SER A 258 14.79 -19.30 -8.84
N TYR A 259 14.79 -20.64 -8.79
CA TYR A 259 13.89 -21.50 -9.57
C TYR A 259 12.96 -22.38 -8.71
N ASN A 260 13.11 -22.36 -7.38
CA ASN A 260 12.24 -23.10 -6.45
C ASN A 260 10.95 -22.33 -6.07
N PHE A 261 10.37 -21.62 -7.03
CA PHE A 261 9.17 -20.77 -6.86
C PHE A 261 7.86 -21.45 -7.31
N ASN A 262 7.91 -22.71 -7.72
CA ASN A 262 6.75 -23.49 -8.17
C ASN A 262 5.80 -23.83 -6.99
N LYS A 263 5.12 -22.83 -6.43
CA LYS A 263 4.24 -22.95 -5.26
C LYS A 263 2.95 -22.18 -5.46
N PRO A 264 1.79 -22.72 -5.01
CA PRO A 264 0.50 -22.04 -5.11
C PRO A 264 0.50 -20.70 -4.40
N SER A 265 1.18 -20.60 -3.25
CA SER A 265 1.23 -19.39 -2.45
C SER A 265 1.93 -18.25 -3.15
N ILE A 266 2.96 -18.51 -3.95
CA ILE A 266 3.66 -17.46 -4.70
C ILE A 266 2.76 -16.94 -5.81
N SER A 267 2.21 -17.84 -6.63
CA SER A 267 1.32 -17.45 -7.71
C SER A 267 0.06 -16.72 -7.21
N LEU A 268 -0.59 -17.21 -6.15
CA LEU A 268 -1.77 -16.55 -5.59
C LEU A 268 -1.43 -15.16 -5.04
N LYS A 269 -0.30 -14.99 -4.34
CA LYS A 269 0.12 -13.67 -3.86
C LYS A 269 0.25 -12.66 -5.00
N LEU A 270 0.78 -13.07 -6.16
CA LEU A 270 0.92 -12.17 -7.31
C LEU A 270 -0.44 -11.75 -7.87
N PHE A 271 -1.42 -12.64 -7.94
CA PHE A 271 -2.80 -12.25 -8.29
C PHE A 271 -3.39 -11.25 -7.29
N LEU A 272 -3.23 -11.50 -5.99
CA LEU A 272 -3.76 -10.63 -4.95
C LEU A 272 -3.04 -9.27 -4.90
N LEU A 273 -1.74 -9.24 -5.23
CA LEU A 273 -0.99 -7.99 -5.39
C LEU A 273 -1.48 -7.20 -6.60
N LEU A 274 -1.68 -7.85 -7.75
CA LEU A 274 -2.27 -7.20 -8.91
C LEU A 274 -3.65 -6.65 -8.57
N ASP A 275 -4.52 -7.42 -7.93
CA ASP A 275 -5.84 -6.93 -7.52
C ASP A 275 -5.75 -5.74 -6.55
N SER A 276 -4.74 -5.71 -5.69
CA SER A 276 -4.51 -4.59 -4.77
C SER A 276 -4.14 -3.28 -5.45
N LEU A 277 -3.66 -3.32 -6.70
CA LEU A 277 -3.39 -2.10 -7.48
C LEU A 277 -4.68 -1.35 -7.85
N LYS A 278 -5.87 -1.94 -7.73
CA LYS A 278 -7.16 -1.23 -7.95
C LYS A 278 -7.41 -0.10 -6.96
N ILE A 279 -6.69 -0.05 -5.83
CA ILE A 279 -6.81 1.09 -4.90
C ILE A 279 -6.14 2.34 -5.44
N LEU A 280 -5.22 2.19 -6.41
CA LEU A 280 -4.61 3.31 -7.08
C LEU A 280 -5.74 4.10 -7.74
N ARG A 281 -5.72 5.42 -7.54
CA ARG A 281 -6.81 6.28 -7.97
C ARG A 281 -6.81 6.33 -9.50
N GLU A 282 -7.82 5.75 -10.12
CA GLU A 282 -8.11 6.07 -11.51
C GLU A 282 -8.58 7.53 -11.59
N PHE A 283 -8.06 8.27 -12.56
CA PHE A 283 -8.62 9.56 -12.90
C PHE A 283 -10.03 9.28 -13.44
N ASN A 284 -11.06 9.88 -12.83
CA ASN A 284 -12.30 10.09 -13.55
C ASN A 284 -11.94 11.00 -14.73
N ASP A 285 -12.26 10.60 -15.95
CA ASP A 285 -12.31 11.49 -17.11
C ASP A 285 -13.24 12.67 -16.78
N GLN A 286 -12.70 13.70 -16.15
CA GLN A 286 -13.17 15.07 -16.24
C GLN A 286 -12.23 15.77 -17.21
N ILE A 287 -12.24 15.30 -18.45
CA ILE A 287 -11.79 16.06 -19.59
C ILE A 287 -12.97 16.04 -20.57
N ASP A 288 -13.52 17.24 -20.79
CA ASP A 288 -14.46 17.64 -21.83
C ASP A 288 -15.96 17.25 -21.68
N SER A 289 -16.69 18.08 -20.93
CA SER A 289 -18.08 18.46 -21.24
C SER A 289 -18.17 19.95 -21.46
#